data_AF-A0A7R9W809-F1
#
_entry.id   AF-A0A7R9W809-F1
#
_cell.length_a   1.000
_cell.length_b   1.000
_cell.length_c   1.000
_cell.angle_alpha   90.00
_cell.angle_beta   90.00
_cell.angle_gamma   90.00
#
_symmetry.space_group_name_H-M   'P 1'
#
loop_
_entity.id
_entity.type
_entity.pdbx_description
1 polymer ?
#
loop_
_entity_poly.entity_id
_entity_poly.type
_entity_poly.pdbx_seq_one_letter_code
_entity_poly.pdbx_strand_id
1 'polypeptide(L)'
;GLLSKFAANFASTIDGRGTAVMSSGGGGGGGGSVGGYGDHPAASVGVAATPGGAALGPSTGNNAVGMDELYGGARVSYIFTAVFAQSLTSVGPFDGLDDTEIRTTICNANGTRPALFVPEISFDILVRRQIARLETPGLQCVDLVYEELQRIASQSEPPELTRFPALRERLVEVVSGLLRRAVGPTQMMVSNLVKIELAYINTSHPDFIGGSRAVARLMER
;
A
#
# COMPACT_ATOMS: atom_id res chain seq x y z
N GLY A 1 5.19 -14.45 -0.52
CA GLY A 1 4.33 -14.08 0.62
C GLY A 1 3.10 -13.29 0.18
N LEU A 2 1.91 -13.59 0.71
CA LEU A 2 0.63 -12.91 0.39
C LEU A 2 0.69 -11.38 0.53
N LEU A 3 1.42 -10.85 1.52
CA LEU A 3 1.69 -9.41 1.68
C LEU A 3 2.47 -8.80 0.51
N SER A 4 3.42 -9.52 -0.09
CA SER A 4 4.11 -9.07 -1.32
C SER A 4 3.18 -9.06 -2.53
N LYS A 5 2.19 -9.97 -2.58
CA LYS A 5 1.18 -10.00 -3.64
C LYS A 5 0.11 -8.92 -3.46
N PHE A 6 -0.22 -8.56 -2.22
CA PHE A 6 -1.08 -7.44 -1.90
C PHE A 6 -0.41 -6.11 -2.31
N ALA A 7 0.87 -5.92 -1.94
CA ALA A 7 1.67 -4.78 -2.39
C ALA A 7 1.81 -4.73 -3.93
N ALA A 8 2.02 -5.88 -4.59
CA ALA A 8 2.16 -5.95 -6.04
C ALA A 8 0.83 -5.69 -6.79
N ASN A 9 -0.31 -6.24 -6.33
CA ASN A 9 -1.62 -5.96 -6.92
C ASN A 9 -2.01 -4.48 -6.75
N PHE A 10 -1.71 -3.89 -5.59
CA PHE A 10 -1.97 -2.48 -5.34
C PHE A 10 -1.09 -1.57 -6.20
N ALA A 11 0.19 -1.90 -6.36
CA ALA A 11 1.11 -1.19 -7.26
C ALA A 11 0.69 -1.29 -8.73
N SER A 12 0.25 -2.47 -9.20
CA SER A 12 -0.22 -2.67 -10.59
C SER A 12 -1.51 -1.91 -10.92
N THR A 13 -2.34 -1.62 -9.90
CA THR A 13 -3.57 -0.85 -10.02
C THR A 13 -3.29 0.65 -10.09
N ILE A 14 -2.26 1.14 -9.39
CA ILE A 14 -1.81 2.53 -9.48
C ILE A 14 -1.06 2.82 -10.80
N ASP A 15 -0.35 1.82 -11.36
CA ASP A 15 0.39 1.95 -12.62
C ASP A 15 -0.49 1.78 -13.89
N GLY A 16 -1.82 1.80 -13.74
CA GLY A 16 -2.78 1.77 -14.85
C GLY A 16 -2.80 0.47 -15.68
N ARG A 17 -2.17 -0.61 -15.21
CA ARG A 17 -2.08 -1.90 -15.90
C ARG A 17 -3.11 -2.94 -15.43
N GLY A 18 -3.97 -2.60 -14.48
CA GLY A 18 -5.11 -3.43 -14.10
C GLY A 18 -6.15 -3.48 -15.21
N THR A 19 -6.04 -4.45 -16.13
CA THR A 19 -7.11 -4.80 -17.06
C THR A 19 -8.33 -5.25 -16.27
N ALA A 20 -9.33 -4.38 -16.17
CA ALA A 20 -10.69 -4.77 -15.82
C ALA A 20 -11.19 -5.72 -16.91
N VAL A 21 -11.18 -7.02 -16.64
CA VAL A 21 -11.85 -8.02 -17.49
C VAL A 21 -13.35 -7.88 -17.26
N MET A 22 -13.97 -6.90 -17.91
CA MET A 22 -15.40 -6.93 -18.18
C MET A 22 -15.61 -7.68 -19.49
N SER A 23 -16.08 -8.91 -19.34
CA SER A 23 -16.53 -9.76 -20.44
C SER A 23 -17.75 -9.13 -21.11
N SER A 24 -17.57 -8.59 -22.31
CA SER A 24 -18.64 -8.42 -23.30
C SER A 24 -18.15 -8.97 -24.65
N GLY A 25 -18.98 -9.81 -25.27
CA GLY A 25 -18.65 -10.51 -26.50
C GLY A 25 -18.76 -9.64 -27.75
N GLY A 26 -18.09 -10.07 -28.83
CA GLY A 26 -18.35 -9.59 -30.18
C GLY A 26 -17.13 -9.56 -31.11
N GLY A 27 -16.95 -10.64 -31.89
CA GLY A 27 -16.53 -10.67 -33.30
C GLY A 27 -15.39 -9.81 -33.85
N GLY A 28 -14.37 -10.48 -34.41
CA GLY A 28 -13.96 -10.25 -35.80
C GLY A 28 -12.65 -9.49 -36.09
N GLY A 29 -11.65 -10.25 -36.57
CA GLY A 29 -10.90 -9.88 -37.78
C GLY A 29 -9.55 -9.15 -37.64
N GLY A 30 -8.53 -9.70 -38.32
CA GLY A 30 -7.52 -8.92 -39.05
C GLY A 30 -6.10 -8.91 -38.48
N GLY A 31 -5.22 -9.72 -39.08
CA GLY A 31 -3.77 -9.67 -38.86
C GLY A 31 -3.08 -8.52 -39.60
N GLY A 32 -1.83 -8.25 -39.24
CA GLY A 32 -0.97 -7.31 -39.96
C GLY A 32 0.34 -7.09 -39.21
N SER A 33 1.43 -7.47 -39.86
CA SER A 33 2.80 -7.50 -39.36
C SER A 33 3.61 -6.30 -39.91
N VAL A 34 4.84 -6.16 -39.38
CA VAL A 34 6.07 -5.59 -40.00
C VAL A 34 6.49 -4.13 -39.69
N GLY A 35 7.75 -4.03 -39.20
CA GLY A 35 8.76 -3.00 -39.56
C GLY A 35 8.90 -1.83 -38.56
N GLY A 36 10.03 -1.50 -37.93
CA GLY A 36 11.43 -1.91 -38.11
C GLY A 36 12.22 -0.95 -39.00
N TYR A 37 12.88 0.07 -38.42
CA TYR A 37 14.05 0.86 -38.88
C TYR A 37 14.41 1.77 -37.67
N GLY A 38 15.64 2.03 -37.21
CA GLY A 38 16.95 1.96 -37.85
C GLY A 38 17.72 3.23 -37.45
N ASP A 39 18.55 3.10 -36.41
CA ASP A 39 19.92 3.64 -36.26
C ASP A 39 20.33 5.14 -36.29
N HIS A 40 21.15 5.46 -35.27
CA HIS A 40 22.36 6.33 -35.22
C HIS A 40 22.23 7.90 -35.16
N PRO A 41 23.28 8.66 -34.74
CA PRO A 41 23.67 8.89 -33.34
C PRO A 41 24.04 10.36 -32.99
N ALA A 42 24.31 10.60 -31.69
CA ALA A 42 25.23 11.55 -31.04
C ALA A 42 25.58 12.92 -31.69
N ALA A 43 25.35 14.00 -30.92
CA ALA A 43 26.19 15.20 -30.97
C ALA A 43 26.27 15.88 -29.58
N SER A 44 27.48 15.89 -29.04
CA SER A 44 27.92 16.66 -27.87
C SER A 44 28.55 17.99 -28.31
N VAL A 45 28.11 19.11 -27.75
CA VAL A 45 28.80 20.43 -27.71
C VAL A 45 28.23 21.14 -26.47
N GLY A 46 28.94 21.74 -25.51
CA GLY A 46 30.25 22.36 -25.50
C GLY A 46 30.08 23.78 -24.91
N VAL A 47 30.42 23.91 -23.61
CA VAL A 47 30.94 25.08 -22.86
C VAL A 47 30.76 26.50 -23.45
N ALA A 48 30.23 27.44 -22.65
CA ALA A 48 30.79 28.79 -22.49
C ALA A 48 30.15 29.57 -21.31
N ALA A 49 30.99 30.00 -20.37
CA ALA A 49 30.67 30.98 -19.34
C ALA A 49 31.08 32.39 -19.80
N THR A 50 30.31 33.43 -19.47
CA THR A 50 30.79 34.83 -19.34
C THR A 50 29.86 35.61 -18.39
N PRO A 51 30.39 36.50 -17.52
CA PRO A 51 29.63 37.19 -16.46
C PRO A 51 29.20 38.62 -16.83
N GLY A 52 28.27 39.22 -16.07
CA GLY A 52 28.14 40.69 -16.02
C GLY A 52 26.72 41.27 -15.85
N GLY A 53 26.34 41.51 -14.59
CA GLY A 53 25.57 42.65 -14.04
C GLY A 53 24.41 43.31 -14.80
N ALA A 54 23.23 43.33 -14.15
CA ALA A 54 22.46 44.55 -13.86
C ALA A 54 21.28 44.23 -12.91
N ALA A 55 21.12 45.06 -11.88
CA ALA A 55 20.05 45.01 -10.89
C ALA A 55 18.69 45.42 -11.47
N LEU A 56 17.57 44.95 -10.86
CA LEU A 56 16.36 45.74 -10.52
C LEU A 56 15.19 44.84 -10.04
N GLY A 57 14.72 45.07 -8.81
CA GLY A 57 13.31 44.85 -8.38
C GLY A 57 13.01 43.65 -7.44
N PRO A 58 12.40 43.87 -6.26
CA PRO A 58 11.86 42.78 -5.43
C PRO A 58 10.43 42.47 -5.87
N SER A 59 10.21 41.29 -6.43
CA SER A 59 8.89 40.72 -6.74
C SER A 59 9.13 39.22 -6.86
N THR A 60 8.39 38.28 -6.31
CA THR A 60 7.07 38.24 -5.70
C THR A 60 6.96 36.84 -5.09
N GLY A 61 6.39 36.73 -3.89
CA GLY A 61 5.69 35.52 -3.44
C GLY A 61 6.51 34.25 -3.21
N ASN A 62 6.86 34.03 -1.94
CA ASN A 62 7.14 32.70 -1.38
C ASN A 62 6.13 31.66 -1.88
N ASN A 63 6.62 30.67 -2.63
CA ASN A 63 6.13 29.29 -2.61
C ASN A 63 7.26 28.35 -3.05
N ALA A 64 8.45 28.55 -2.46
CA ALA A 64 9.39 27.45 -2.33
C ALA A 64 8.82 26.52 -1.25
N VAL A 65 7.92 25.62 -1.65
CA VAL A 65 7.75 24.36 -0.91
C VAL A 65 9.16 23.76 -0.92
N GLY A 66 9.82 23.77 0.23
CA GLY A 66 11.24 23.43 0.33
C GLY A 66 11.51 22.08 -0.34
N MET A 67 12.59 22.01 -1.12
CA MET A 67 13.08 20.77 -1.74
C MET A 67 13.59 19.71 -0.71
N ASP A 68 13.08 19.74 0.52
CA ASP A 68 13.47 18.85 1.62
C ASP A 68 12.38 17.85 2.02
N GLU A 69 11.14 18.01 1.54
CA GLU A 69 10.03 17.12 1.91
C GLU A 69 9.33 16.50 0.70
N LEU A 70 9.19 15.17 0.71
CA LEU A 70 8.35 14.43 -0.23
C LEU A 70 6.90 14.90 -0.11
N TYR A 71 6.31 15.32 -1.22
CA TYR A 71 4.95 15.88 -1.25
C TYR A 71 4.08 15.24 -2.34
N GLY A 72 2.76 15.30 -2.15
CA GLY A 72 1.81 14.95 -3.19
C GLY A 72 1.77 13.46 -3.51
N GLY A 73 1.67 13.12 -4.80
CA GLY A 73 1.65 11.71 -5.24
C GLY A 73 2.89 10.91 -4.84
N ALA A 74 4.07 11.55 -4.80
CA ALA A 74 5.30 10.90 -4.36
C ALA A 74 5.25 10.54 -2.87
N ARG A 75 4.65 11.40 -2.04
CA ARG A 75 4.45 11.14 -0.62
C ARG A 75 3.43 10.02 -0.38
N VAL A 76 2.33 9.99 -1.14
CA VAL A 76 1.38 8.85 -1.11
C VAL A 76 2.08 7.54 -1.45
N SER A 77 2.92 7.52 -2.49
CA SER A 77 3.71 6.34 -2.84
C SER A 77 4.67 5.92 -1.72
N TYR A 78 5.33 6.88 -1.06
CA TYR A 78 6.19 6.63 0.09
C TYR A 78 5.41 6.06 1.29
N ILE A 79 4.19 6.54 1.56
CA ILE A 79 3.33 5.99 2.61
C ILE A 79 3.07 4.51 2.36
N PHE A 80 2.70 4.12 1.14
CA PHE A 80 2.43 2.71 0.82
C PHE A 80 3.68 1.82 0.83
N THR A 81 4.79 2.31 0.27
CA THR A 81 5.97 1.47 0.01
C THR A 81 6.96 1.41 1.16
N ALA A 82 7.10 2.49 1.94
CA ALA A 82 8.04 2.56 3.05
C ALA A 82 7.33 2.53 4.40
N VAL A 83 6.41 3.47 4.64
CA VAL A 83 5.79 3.63 5.97
C VAL A 83 4.93 2.42 6.33
N PHE A 84 4.03 2.03 5.43
CA PHE A 84 3.14 0.89 5.65
C PHE A 84 3.91 -0.43 5.68
N ALA A 85 4.88 -0.62 4.79
CA ALA A 85 5.74 -1.81 4.80
C ALA A 85 6.54 -1.95 6.11
N GLN A 86 7.09 -0.85 6.62
CA GLN A 86 7.78 -0.83 7.90
C GLN A 86 6.82 -1.10 9.07
N SER A 87 5.62 -0.50 9.04
CA SER A 87 4.59 -0.73 10.04
C SER A 87 4.17 -2.21 10.10
N LEU A 88 3.96 -2.85 8.95
CA LEU A 88 3.67 -4.29 8.85
C LEU A 88 4.82 -5.16 9.38
N THR A 89 6.06 -4.81 9.04
CA THR A 89 7.24 -5.56 9.50
C THR A 89 7.47 -5.40 11.01
N SER A 90 7.06 -4.27 11.58
CA SER A 90 7.12 -4.03 13.02
C SER A 90 6.11 -4.84 13.82
N VAL A 91 5.05 -5.36 13.18
CA VAL A 91 4.18 -6.36 13.80
C VAL A 91 4.95 -7.68 13.83
N GLY A 92 5.63 -7.94 14.94
CA GLY A 92 6.43 -9.14 15.10
C GLY A 92 5.56 -10.38 14.96
N PRO A 93 5.92 -11.36 14.09
CA PRO A 93 5.09 -12.53 13.82
C PRO A 93 4.93 -13.45 15.03
N PHE A 94 5.84 -13.33 16.00
CA PHE A 94 5.85 -14.09 17.24
C PHE A 94 5.53 -13.22 18.47
N ASP A 95 5.18 -11.94 18.30
CA ASP A 95 4.84 -11.14 19.48
C ASP A 95 3.59 -11.72 20.13
N GLY A 96 3.68 -11.87 21.45
CA GLY A 96 2.68 -12.56 22.26
C GLY A 96 2.64 -14.07 22.04
N LEU A 97 3.48 -14.70 21.22
CA LEU A 97 3.51 -16.17 21.08
C LEU A 97 4.62 -16.77 21.94
N ASP A 98 4.54 -16.57 23.25
CA ASP A 98 5.43 -17.23 24.21
C ASP A 98 5.09 -18.72 24.35
N ASP A 99 6.08 -19.54 24.73
CA ASP A 99 5.92 -20.99 24.86
C ASP A 99 4.78 -21.39 25.79
N THR A 100 4.51 -20.58 26.81
CA THR A 100 3.40 -20.79 27.74
C THR A 100 2.06 -20.58 27.05
N GLU A 101 1.92 -19.51 26.26
CA GLU A 101 0.72 -19.28 25.46
C GLU A 101 0.52 -20.41 24.44
N ILE A 102 1.54 -20.77 23.66
CA ILE A 102 1.44 -21.84 22.66
C ILE A 102 0.99 -23.14 23.33
N ARG A 103 1.62 -23.53 24.45
CA ARG A 103 1.25 -24.74 25.20
C ARG A 103 -0.17 -24.66 25.72
N THR A 104 -0.58 -23.50 26.24
CA THR A 104 -1.94 -23.29 26.75
C THR A 104 -2.97 -23.42 25.65
N THR A 105 -2.73 -22.84 24.47
CA THR A 105 -3.62 -22.98 23.30
C THR A 105 -3.72 -24.44 22.84
N ILE A 106 -2.62 -25.19 22.87
CA ILE A 106 -2.63 -26.64 22.55
C ILE A 106 -3.44 -27.43 23.58
N CYS A 107 -3.21 -27.20 24.87
CA CYS A 107 -3.97 -27.87 25.92
C CYS A 107 -5.47 -27.55 25.84
N ASN A 108 -5.82 -26.28 25.62
CA ASN A 108 -7.21 -25.85 25.50
C ASN A 108 -7.89 -26.45 24.26
N ALA A 109 -7.17 -26.58 23.14
CA ALA A 109 -7.68 -27.22 21.93
C ALA A 109 -7.91 -28.73 22.11
N ASN A 110 -7.06 -29.42 22.88
CA ASN A 110 -7.25 -30.83 23.25
C ASN A 110 -8.41 -31.04 24.22
N GLY A 111 -8.71 -30.04 25.04
CA GLY A 111 -9.72 -30.13 26.10
C GLY A 111 -9.35 -31.20 27.12
N THR A 112 -10.30 -32.07 27.46
CA THR A 112 -10.11 -33.14 28.47
C THR A 112 -9.55 -34.43 27.91
N ARG A 113 -9.39 -34.54 26.58
CA ARG A 113 -8.96 -35.79 25.93
C ARG A 113 -7.44 -35.80 25.76
N PRO A 114 -6.77 -36.92 26.11
CA PRO A 114 -5.37 -37.08 25.77
C PRO A 114 -5.23 -37.15 24.24
N ALA A 115 -4.26 -36.43 23.69
CA ALA A 115 -3.97 -36.39 22.26
C ALA A 115 -2.57 -36.93 21.96
N LEU A 116 -2.47 -37.75 20.91
CA LEU A 116 -1.19 -38.27 20.40
C LEU A 116 -0.48 -37.27 19.47
N PHE A 117 -1.24 -36.32 18.92
CA PHE A 117 -0.76 -35.31 17.99
C PHE A 117 -1.28 -33.93 18.40
N VAL A 118 -0.59 -32.88 17.95
CA VAL A 118 -1.02 -31.50 18.16
C VAL A 118 -2.25 -31.21 17.29
N PRO A 119 -3.36 -30.68 17.84
CA PRO A 119 -4.53 -30.32 17.05
C PRO A 119 -4.25 -29.21 16.02
N GLU A 120 -4.76 -29.35 14.81
CA GLU A 120 -4.69 -28.29 13.79
C GLU A 120 -5.37 -27.00 14.24
N ILE A 121 -6.46 -27.11 15.01
CA ILE A 121 -7.19 -25.93 15.50
C ILE A 121 -6.32 -25.02 16.38
N SER A 122 -5.32 -25.56 17.09
CA SER A 122 -4.37 -24.75 17.87
C SER A 122 -3.57 -23.83 16.96
N PHE A 123 -3.06 -24.35 15.84
CA PHE A 123 -2.36 -23.56 14.85
C PHE A 123 -3.27 -22.48 14.26
N ASP A 124 -4.49 -22.84 13.88
CA ASP A 124 -5.49 -21.92 13.34
C ASP A 124 -5.78 -20.74 14.30
N ILE A 125 -5.96 -21.02 15.59
CA ILE A 125 -6.20 -19.99 16.61
C ILE A 125 -5.01 -19.03 16.69
N LEU A 126 -3.79 -19.56 16.76
CA LEU A 126 -2.58 -18.76 16.90
C LEU A 126 -2.33 -17.88 15.67
N VAL A 127 -2.48 -18.44 14.47
CA VAL A 127 -2.28 -17.71 13.21
C VAL A 127 -3.34 -16.64 13.01
N ARG A 128 -4.62 -16.95 13.26
CA ARG A 128 -5.71 -15.95 13.17
C ARG A 128 -5.46 -14.78 14.11
N ARG A 129 -4.95 -15.03 15.32
CA ARG A 129 -4.58 -13.96 16.25
C ARG A 129 -3.50 -13.03 15.67
N GLN A 130 -2.51 -13.58 14.97
CA GLN A 130 -1.47 -12.78 14.33
C GLN A 130 -1.99 -12.01 13.11
N ILE A 131 -2.84 -12.63 12.28
CA ILE A 131 -3.46 -11.95 11.12
C ILE A 131 -4.33 -10.77 11.57
N ALA A 132 -5.10 -10.92 12.66
CA ALA A 132 -5.96 -9.85 13.17
C ALA A 132 -5.17 -8.58 13.56
N ARG A 133 -3.91 -8.72 13.99
CA ARG A 133 -3.05 -7.58 14.34
C ARG A 133 -2.67 -6.71 13.12
N LEU A 134 -2.86 -7.19 11.90
CA LEU A 134 -2.57 -6.45 10.67
C LEU A 134 -3.66 -5.41 10.33
N GLU A 135 -4.81 -5.43 11.00
CA GLU A 135 -5.88 -4.46 10.78
C GLU A 135 -5.46 -3.05 11.19
N THR A 136 -4.92 -2.88 12.40
CA THR A 136 -4.47 -1.59 12.94
C THR A 136 -3.49 -0.85 12.01
N PRO A 137 -2.37 -1.45 11.55
CA PRO A 137 -1.47 -0.76 10.63
C PRO A 137 -2.11 -0.46 9.27
N GLY A 138 -3.06 -1.29 8.82
CA GLY A 138 -3.84 -1.03 7.61
C GLY A 138 -4.74 0.21 7.74
N LEU A 139 -5.43 0.36 8.88
CA LEU A 139 -6.26 1.54 9.15
C LEU A 139 -5.42 2.80 9.30
N GLN A 140 -4.28 2.73 10.00
CA GLN A 140 -3.33 3.84 10.11
C GLN A 140 -2.81 4.30 8.75
N CYS A 141 -2.57 3.37 7.82
CA CYS A 141 -2.18 3.71 6.45
C CYS A 141 -3.26 4.53 5.74
N VAL A 142 -4.55 4.22 5.93
CA VAL A 142 -5.66 4.99 5.35
C VAL A 142 -5.68 6.41 5.91
N ASP A 143 -5.47 6.57 7.21
CA ASP A 143 -5.46 7.88 7.87
C ASP A 143 -4.31 8.76 7.35
N LEU A 144 -3.10 8.20 7.23
CA LEU A 144 -1.95 8.91 6.66
C LEU A 144 -2.16 9.36 5.21
N VAL A 145 -2.78 8.51 4.38
CA VAL A 145 -3.12 8.87 3.00
C VAL A 145 -4.18 9.97 2.98
N TYR A 146 -5.18 9.89 3.84
CA TYR A 146 -6.19 10.95 3.97
C TYR A 146 -5.58 12.29 4.35
N GLU A 147 -4.65 12.32 5.31
CA GLU A 147 -3.91 13.53 5.69
C GLU A 147 -3.12 14.11 4.51
N GLU A 148 -2.48 13.26 3.70
CA GLU A 148 -1.79 13.70 2.49
C GLU A 148 -2.75 14.30 1.46
N LEU A 149 -3.90 13.64 1.22
CA LEU A 149 -4.92 14.13 0.29
C LEU A 149 -5.51 15.48 0.74
N GLN A 150 -5.67 15.70 2.05
CA GLN A 150 -6.05 17.00 2.58
C GLN A 150 -4.98 18.07 2.33
N ARG A 151 -3.70 17.73 2.53
CA ARG A 151 -2.58 18.63 2.22
C ARG A 151 -2.48 18.95 0.74
N ILE A 152 -2.79 17.99 -0.15
CA ILE A 152 -2.89 18.22 -1.60
C ILE A 152 -4.02 19.18 -1.92
N ALA A 153 -5.22 18.92 -1.40
CA ALA A 153 -6.40 19.73 -1.65
C ALA A 153 -6.24 21.19 -1.22
N SER A 154 -5.53 21.45 -0.12
CA SER A 154 -5.33 22.82 0.39
C SER A 154 -4.30 23.62 -0.41
N GLN A 155 -3.34 22.96 -1.07
CA GLN A 155 -2.31 23.62 -1.87
C GLN A 155 -2.62 23.66 -3.37
N SER A 156 -3.59 22.87 -3.83
CA SER A 156 -4.03 22.85 -5.23
C SER A 156 -4.98 24.01 -5.60
N GLU A 157 -5.08 25.06 -4.77
CA GLU A 157 -5.96 26.19 -5.02
C GLU A 157 -5.42 27.05 -6.18
N PRO A 158 -6.20 27.26 -7.26
CA PRO A 158 -5.83 28.18 -8.33
C PRO A 158 -5.70 29.63 -7.81
N PRO A 159 -4.69 30.40 -8.24
CA PRO A 159 -4.54 31.79 -7.81
C PRO A 159 -5.75 32.66 -8.19
N GLU A 160 -6.52 32.29 -9.22
CA GLU A 160 -7.73 32.98 -9.67
C GLU A 160 -8.87 32.91 -8.64
N LEU A 161 -8.90 31.85 -7.81
CA LEU A 161 -9.95 31.63 -6.81
C LEU A 161 -9.89 32.65 -5.67
N THR A 162 -8.74 33.32 -5.47
CA THR A 162 -8.58 34.43 -4.53
C THR A 162 -9.53 35.60 -4.81
N ARG A 163 -9.95 35.77 -6.08
CA ARG A 163 -10.90 36.81 -6.50
C ARG A 163 -12.35 36.50 -6.11
N PHE A 164 -12.65 35.24 -5.79
CA PHE A 164 -13.99 34.75 -5.48
C PHE A 164 -14.02 34.05 -4.11
N PRO A 165 -13.93 34.79 -2.99
CA PRO A 165 -13.76 34.22 -1.65
C PRO A 165 -14.92 33.30 -1.22
N ALA A 166 -16.16 33.62 -1.60
CA ALA A 166 -17.32 32.77 -1.29
C ALA A 166 -17.28 31.43 -2.06
N LEU A 167 -16.82 31.43 -3.31
CA LEU A 167 -16.64 30.21 -4.11
C LEU A 167 -15.53 29.34 -3.53
N ARG A 168 -14.42 29.97 -3.13
CA ARG A 168 -13.28 29.32 -2.48
C ARG A 168 -13.68 28.56 -1.24
N GLU A 169 -14.42 29.20 -0.34
CA GLU A 169 -14.88 28.57 0.90
C GLU A 169 -15.75 27.34 0.59
N ARG A 170 -16.69 27.47 -0.36
CA ARG A 170 -17.55 26.35 -0.78
C ARG A 170 -16.77 25.21 -1.44
N LEU A 171 -15.74 25.52 -2.24
CA LEU A 171 -14.89 24.51 -2.84
C LEU A 171 -14.15 23.69 -1.76
N VAL A 172 -13.50 24.37 -0.82
CA VAL A 172 -12.77 23.73 0.28
C VAL A 172 -13.70 22.87 1.14
N GLU A 173 -14.91 23.36 1.43
CA GLU A 173 -15.95 22.62 2.15
C GLU A 173 -16.32 21.33 1.42
N VAL A 174 -16.62 21.41 0.12
CA VAL A 174 -17.04 20.26 -0.69
C VAL A 174 -15.93 19.23 -0.83
N VAL A 175 -14.69 19.66 -1.11
CA VAL A 175 -13.54 18.76 -1.26
C VAL A 175 -13.22 18.07 0.06
N SER A 176 -13.15 18.82 1.17
CA SER A 176 -12.92 18.25 2.50
C SER A 176 -14.02 17.26 2.89
N GLY A 177 -15.27 17.60 2.58
CA GLY A 177 -16.41 16.71 2.79
C GLY A 177 -16.32 15.43 1.95
N LEU A 178 -15.91 15.52 0.69
CA LEU A 178 -15.73 14.36 -0.18
C LEU A 178 -14.65 13.43 0.36
N LEU A 179 -13.47 13.96 0.68
CA LEU A 179 -12.37 13.16 1.23
C LEU A 179 -12.80 12.49 2.53
N ARG A 180 -13.46 13.22 3.44
CA ARG A 180 -13.93 12.66 4.73
C ARG A 180 -14.95 11.54 4.54
N ARG A 181 -15.88 11.67 3.59
CA ARG A 181 -16.85 10.61 3.27
C ARG A 181 -16.19 9.35 2.71
N ALA A 182 -15.04 9.48 2.04
CA ALA A 182 -14.32 8.33 1.47
C ALA A 182 -13.53 7.51 2.51
N VAL A 183 -13.18 8.09 3.67
CA VAL A 183 -12.39 7.41 4.71
C VAL A 183 -13.13 6.17 5.25
N GLY A 184 -14.39 6.33 5.67
CA GLY A 184 -15.16 5.25 6.28
C GLY A 184 -15.29 4.00 5.38
N PRO A 185 -15.76 4.14 4.12
CA PRO A 185 -15.80 3.02 3.17
C PRO A 185 -14.44 2.37 2.92
N THR A 186 -13.36 3.14 2.90
CA THR A 186 -12.00 2.62 2.68
C THR A 186 -11.51 1.84 3.89
N GLN A 187 -11.71 2.36 5.10
CA GLN A 187 -11.41 1.65 6.35
C GLN A 187 -12.22 0.34 6.43
N MET A 188 -13.50 0.38 6.08
CA MET A 188 -14.32 -0.84 5.99
C MET A 188 -13.76 -1.86 4.99
N MET A 189 -13.26 -1.42 3.84
CA MET A 189 -12.63 -2.30 2.86
C MET A 189 -11.38 -2.96 3.44
N VAL A 190 -10.52 -2.20 4.13
CA VAL A 190 -9.33 -2.73 4.82
C VAL A 190 -9.73 -3.77 5.87
N SER A 191 -10.70 -3.47 6.72
CA SER A 191 -11.23 -4.43 7.71
C SER A 191 -11.79 -5.69 7.04
N ASN A 192 -12.48 -5.56 5.92
CA ASN A 192 -13.02 -6.71 5.19
C ASN A 192 -11.92 -7.59 4.58
N LEU A 193 -10.83 -7.00 4.10
CA LEU A 193 -9.67 -7.76 3.61
C LEU A 193 -9.05 -8.59 4.74
N VAL A 194 -8.89 -8.02 5.94
CA VAL A 194 -8.40 -8.79 7.10
C VAL A 194 -9.40 -9.90 7.47
N LYS A 195 -10.70 -9.62 7.45
CA LYS A 195 -11.75 -10.63 7.71
C LYS A 195 -11.72 -11.79 6.71
N ILE A 196 -11.40 -11.53 5.45
CA ILE A 196 -11.26 -12.57 4.43
C ILE A 196 -10.10 -13.51 4.79
N GLU A 197 -8.94 -12.96 5.13
CA GLU A 197 -7.77 -13.74 5.57
C GLU A 197 -8.06 -14.50 6.88
N LEU A 198 -8.87 -13.92 7.77
CA LEU A 198 -9.33 -14.55 9.00
C LEU A 198 -10.44 -15.56 8.80
N ALA A 199 -11.10 -15.64 7.64
CA ALA A 199 -12.18 -16.60 7.41
C ALA A 199 -11.62 -17.99 7.12
N TYR A 200 -10.54 -18.06 6.33
CA TYR A 200 -9.97 -19.32 5.87
C TYR A 200 -8.44 -19.30 5.83
N ILE A 201 -7.81 -20.24 6.52
CA ILE A 201 -6.37 -20.45 6.49
C ILE A 201 -6.04 -21.51 5.44
N ASN A 202 -5.35 -21.10 4.37
CA ASN A 202 -4.98 -22.00 3.28
C ASN A 202 -3.65 -22.73 3.57
N THR A 203 -3.72 -23.89 4.20
CA THR A 203 -2.57 -24.78 4.44
C THR A 203 -2.09 -25.51 3.18
N SER A 204 -2.79 -25.40 2.06
CA SER A 204 -2.36 -25.96 0.75
C SER A 204 -1.54 -24.96 -0.10
N HIS A 205 -1.30 -23.75 0.41
CA HIS A 205 -0.56 -22.72 -0.30
C HIS A 205 0.90 -23.18 -0.58
N PRO A 206 1.47 -22.94 -1.78
CA PRO A 206 2.79 -23.45 -2.16
C PRO A 206 3.94 -22.94 -1.27
N ASP A 207 3.81 -21.72 -0.73
CA ASP A 207 4.79 -21.16 0.23
C ASP A 207 4.67 -21.78 1.64
N PHE A 208 3.60 -22.52 1.93
CA PHE A 208 3.42 -23.17 3.23
C PHE A 208 4.17 -24.51 3.26
N ILE A 209 5.20 -24.58 4.10
CA ILE A 209 6.05 -25.76 4.22
C ILE A 209 5.37 -26.93 4.95
N GLY A 210 4.38 -26.65 5.81
CA GLY A 210 3.75 -27.65 6.67
C GLY A 210 4.62 -28.14 7.84
N GLY A 211 3.98 -28.75 8.84
CA GLY A 211 4.65 -29.18 10.07
C GLY A 211 5.78 -30.19 9.84
N SER A 212 5.54 -31.23 9.05
CA SER A 212 6.52 -32.29 8.82
C SER A 212 7.80 -31.80 8.13
N ARG A 213 7.69 -30.93 7.11
CA ARG A 213 8.87 -30.36 6.43
C ARG A 213 9.56 -29.30 7.28
N ALA A 214 8.81 -28.57 8.12
CA ALA A 214 9.39 -27.63 9.08
C ALA A 214 10.28 -28.35 10.10
N VAL A 215 9.81 -29.46 10.66
CA VAL A 215 10.58 -30.29 11.60
C VAL A 215 11.80 -30.91 10.91
N ALA A 216 11.66 -31.43 9.70
CA ALA A 216 12.79 -31.97 8.94
C ALA A 216 13.91 -30.94 8.74
N ARG A 217 13.56 -29.70 8.35
CA ARG A 217 14.55 -28.60 8.21
C ARG A 217 15.23 -28.20 9.51
N LEU A 218 14.55 -28.38 10.64
CA LEU A 218 15.11 -28.13 11.97
C LEU A 218 16.09 -29.23 12.38
N MET A 219 15.83 -30.48 12.00
CA MET A 219 16.68 -31.63 12.29
C MET A 219 17.90 -31.74 11.36
N GLU A 220 17.86 -31.11 10.18
CA GLU A 220 18.99 -31.00 9.25
C GLU A 220 20.02 -29.92 9.62
N ARG A 221 19.77 -29.14 10.68
CA ARG A 221 20.68 -28.13 11.23
C ARG A 221 21.39 -28.64 12.48
#